data_AF-A0A2E2WP21-F1
#
_entry.id   AF-A0A2E2WP21-F1
#
_cell.length_a   1.000
_cell.length_b   1.000
_cell.length_c   1.000
_cell.angle_alpha   90.00
_cell.angle_beta   90.00
_cell.angle_gamma   90.00
#
_symmetry.space_group_name_H-M   'P 1'
#
loop_
_entity.id
_entity.type
_entity.pdbx_description
1 polymer ?
#
loop_
_entity_poly.entity_id
_entity_poly.type
_entity_poly.pdbx_seq_one_letter_code
_entity_poly.pdbx_strand_id
1 'polypeptide(L)'
;MLMLCLTSMNGIKRIGIKAIEIGLLSSLSAAVCAHTTPAFVTVSHEAPDNFQLPSGPEETHADFYFLGEFLQANLITINPNNTISIINPQKLVASMRGIVNRTAITKALTGQLATHSPDDCQAGAGKSCQVLNPKIAGVVFDQKTLKAMLFVNAEYLERAKRKPVSLLEKPNNALSFVSKFKTAVSGPDDDTDFNAANRSILAYQDASL
;
A
#
# COMPACT_ATOMS: atom_id res chain seq x y z
N MET A 1 -38.50 24.58 27.97
CA MET A 1 -37.50 25.66 27.91
C MET A 1 -36.80 25.53 26.56
N LEU A 2 -36.94 26.54 25.69
CA LEU A 2 -36.35 26.76 24.34
C LEU A 2 -36.44 25.59 23.33
N MET A 3 -37.29 25.62 22.30
CA MET A 3 -37.20 26.42 21.05
C MET A 3 -35.89 26.19 20.28
N LEU A 4 -35.97 25.51 19.11
CA LEU A 4 -35.44 26.05 17.85
C LEU A 4 -35.86 25.21 16.64
N CYS A 5 -36.77 25.81 15.88
CA CYS A 5 -37.03 25.57 14.47
C CYS A 5 -35.81 26.06 13.68
N LEU A 6 -35.30 25.28 12.72
CA LEU A 6 -34.45 25.81 11.64
C LEU A 6 -34.61 24.96 10.37
N THR A 7 -35.23 25.63 9.40
CA THR A 7 -35.30 25.36 7.97
C THR A 7 -33.95 25.07 7.33
N SER A 8 -33.91 24.12 6.39
CA SER A 8 -32.94 24.17 5.28
C SER A 8 -33.59 23.68 3.98
N MET A 9 -33.73 24.64 3.08
CA MET A 9 -34.11 24.49 1.68
C MET A 9 -32.92 23.91 0.90
N ASN A 10 -33.16 23.07 -0.12
CA ASN A 10 -32.85 23.42 -1.51
C ASN A 10 -32.93 22.23 -2.47
N GLY A 11 -33.73 22.41 -3.52
CA GLY A 11 -33.15 22.36 -4.86
C GLY A 11 -33.41 21.12 -5.72
N ILE A 12 -34.65 20.71 -5.92
CA ILE A 12 -35.00 19.93 -7.13
C ILE A 12 -35.49 20.93 -8.18
N LYS A 13 -34.56 21.32 -9.05
CA LYS A 13 -34.80 22.19 -10.21
C LYS A 13 -34.96 21.30 -11.44
N ARG A 14 -35.96 21.65 -12.25
CA ARG A 14 -36.27 21.20 -13.63
C ARG A 14 -37.06 19.89 -13.72
N ILE A 15 -38.32 20.01 -14.14
CA ILE A 15 -38.78 19.68 -15.50
C ILE A 15 -40.04 20.52 -15.73
N GLY A 16 -39.98 21.38 -16.75
CA GLY A 16 -41.13 22.14 -17.22
C GLY A 16 -41.93 21.30 -18.19
N ILE A 17 -43.17 20.96 -17.83
CA ILE A 17 -44.20 20.50 -18.75
C ILE A 17 -45.50 21.20 -18.38
N LYS A 18 -46.22 21.60 -19.44
CA LYS A 18 -47.29 22.59 -19.52
C LYS A 18 -48.49 22.33 -18.60
N ALA A 19 -49.06 23.45 -18.15
CA ALA A 19 -50.32 23.57 -17.41
C ALA A 19 -51.52 22.98 -18.15
N ILE A 20 -52.36 22.21 -17.45
CA ILE A 20 -53.79 21.99 -17.74
C ILE A 20 -54.54 21.83 -16.40
N GLU A 21 -55.54 22.70 -16.20
CA GLU A 21 -56.78 22.67 -15.37
C GLU A 21 -56.76 22.06 -13.96
N ILE A 22 -56.90 22.86 -12.89
CA ILE A 22 -58.17 23.27 -12.23
C ILE A 22 -59.07 22.07 -11.90
N GLY A 23 -58.99 21.64 -10.63
CA GLY A 23 -59.89 20.67 -10.01
C GLY A 23 -59.77 20.75 -8.50
N LEU A 24 -60.36 21.80 -7.93
CA LEU A 24 -60.54 21.97 -6.49
C LEU A 24 -61.57 20.92 -6.02
N LEU A 25 -61.19 20.00 -5.12
CA LEU A 25 -62.10 19.44 -4.12
C LEU A 25 -61.29 18.70 -3.05
N SER A 26 -61.23 19.36 -1.92
CA SER A 26 -60.83 18.89 -0.61
C SER A 26 -61.63 17.64 -0.17
N SER A 27 -60.94 16.57 0.17
CA SER A 27 -61.47 15.51 1.03
C SER A 27 -60.46 15.20 2.13
N LEU A 28 -60.86 15.51 3.37
CA LEU A 28 -60.20 15.12 4.61
C LEU A 28 -59.91 13.63 4.60
N SER A 29 -58.63 13.24 4.63
CA SER A 29 -58.23 11.89 5.00
C SER A 29 -57.67 11.96 6.41
N ALA A 30 -58.43 11.45 7.38
CA ALA A 30 -57.96 11.25 8.74
C ALA A 30 -56.74 10.32 8.70
N ALA A 31 -55.56 10.85 8.97
CA ALA A 31 -54.37 10.05 9.19
C ALA A 31 -54.57 9.30 10.52
N VAL A 32 -54.97 8.03 10.42
CA VAL A 32 -54.82 7.07 11.52
C VAL A 32 -53.33 6.97 11.79
N CYS A 33 -52.85 7.62 12.86
CA CYS A 33 -51.54 7.36 13.42
C CYS A 33 -51.56 5.96 14.03
N ALA A 34 -51.34 4.94 13.20
CA ALA A 34 -50.96 3.62 13.68
C ALA A 34 -49.65 3.78 14.44
N HIS A 35 -49.74 3.75 15.77
CA HIS A 35 -48.58 3.65 16.64
C HIS A 35 -47.96 2.29 16.39
N THR A 36 -46.97 2.25 15.50
CA THR A 36 -46.08 1.11 15.39
C THR A 36 -45.27 1.11 16.68
N THR A 37 -45.65 0.26 17.61
CA THR A 37 -44.86 -0.06 18.80
C THR A 37 -43.47 -0.45 18.30
N PRO A 38 -42.39 0.20 18.75
CA PRO A 38 -41.05 -0.22 18.35
C PRO A 38 -40.87 -1.66 18.83
N ALA A 39 -40.76 -2.60 17.89
CA ALA A 39 -40.39 -3.96 18.19
C ALA A 39 -38.99 -3.90 18.80
N PHE A 40 -38.94 -4.09 20.12
CA PHE A 40 -37.70 -4.14 20.86
C PHE A 40 -37.00 -5.44 20.45
N VAL A 41 -35.96 -5.33 19.61
CA VAL A 41 -35.12 -6.48 19.27
C VAL A 41 -34.24 -6.75 20.48
N THR A 42 -34.60 -7.76 21.25
CA THR A 42 -33.73 -8.32 22.29
C THR A 42 -32.58 -9.05 21.59
N VAL A 43 -31.40 -8.42 21.61
CA VAL A 43 -30.16 -9.06 21.15
C VAL A 43 -29.76 -10.09 22.21
N SER A 44 -30.09 -11.36 21.94
CA SER A 44 -29.57 -12.48 22.73
C SER A 44 -28.08 -12.64 22.42
N HIS A 45 -27.28 -12.82 23.46
CA HIS A 45 -25.84 -13.08 23.36
C HIS A 45 -25.51 -14.58 23.34
N GLU A 46 -26.52 -15.45 23.47
CA GLU A 46 -26.34 -16.90 23.42
C GLU A 46 -26.45 -17.39 21.97
N ALA A 47 -25.49 -18.22 21.58
CA ALA A 47 -25.53 -18.92 20.30
C ALA A 47 -26.77 -19.85 20.28
N PRO A 48 -27.53 -19.91 19.17
CA PRO A 48 -28.68 -20.80 19.06
C PRO A 48 -28.29 -22.26 19.34
N ASP A 49 -29.21 -23.05 19.89
CA ASP A 49 -28.99 -24.46 20.30
C ASP A 49 -28.45 -25.40 19.20
N ASN A 50 -28.42 -24.94 17.94
CA ASN A 50 -27.90 -25.68 16.78
C ASN A 50 -26.77 -24.95 16.02
N PHE A 51 -26.14 -23.94 16.61
CA PHE A 51 -25.02 -23.24 15.97
C PHE A 51 -23.75 -24.10 16.04
N GLN A 52 -23.40 -24.71 14.91
CA GLN A 52 -22.14 -25.43 14.76
C GLN A 52 -21.09 -24.45 14.25
N LEU A 53 -20.02 -24.27 15.02
CA LEU A 53 -18.85 -23.54 14.54
C LEU A 53 -18.25 -24.29 13.34
N PRO A 54 -17.92 -23.60 12.24
CA PRO A 54 -17.19 -24.21 11.14
C PRO A 54 -15.85 -24.74 11.67
N SER A 55 -15.72 -26.06 11.79
CA SER A 55 -14.49 -26.74 12.23
C SER A 55 -13.66 -27.27 11.07
N GLY A 56 -14.14 -27.04 9.84
CA GLY A 56 -13.49 -27.49 8.61
C GLY A 56 -12.53 -26.46 8.02
N PRO A 57 -11.75 -26.86 7.00
CA PRO A 57 -10.94 -25.94 6.23
C PRO A 57 -11.80 -24.83 5.61
N GLU A 58 -11.35 -23.59 5.72
CA GLU A 58 -12.05 -22.43 5.19
C GLU A 58 -11.30 -21.88 3.98
N GLU A 59 -12.01 -21.63 2.88
CA GLU A 59 -11.43 -20.96 1.71
C GLU A 59 -11.66 -19.44 1.80
N THR A 60 -10.58 -18.68 1.63
CA THR A 60 -10.66 -17.21 1.65
C THR A 60 -9.63 -16.60 0.70
N HIS A 61 -9.79 -15.32 0.39
CA HIS A 61 -8.80 -14.55 -0.35
C HIS A 61 -7.82 -13.88 0.62
N ALA A 62 -6.53 -14.04 0.35
CA ALA A 62 -5.48 -13.36 1.10
C ALA A 62 -4.65 -12.46 0.18
N ASP A 63 -4.24 -11.31 0.70
CA ASP A 63 -3.34 -10.37 0.04
C ASP A 63 -1.89 -10.79 0.26
N PHE A 64 -1.18 -11.09 -0.82
CA PHE A 64 0.20 -11.54 -0.75
C PHE A 64 1.19 -10.41 -0.97
N TYR A 65 2.19 -10.36 -0.10
CA TYR A 65 3.28 -9.39 -0.13
C TYR A 65 4.63 -10.11 -0.24
N PHE A 66 5.55 -9.53 -1.01
CA PHE A 66 6.92 -10.02 -1.14
C PHE A 66 7.90 -8.85 -1.11
N LEU A 67 8.93 -8.93 -0.26
CA LEU A 67 9.86 -7.82 -0.01
C LEU A 67 9.16 -6.49 0.35
N GLY A 68 7.99 -6.56 0.98
CA GLY A 68 7.17 -5.40 1.36
C GLY A 68 6.28 -4.85 0.24
N GLU A 69 6.39 -5.36 -0.98
CA GLU A 69 5.53 -4.96 -2.11
C GLU A 69 4.31 -5.88 -2.21
N PHE A 70 3.15 -5.31 -2.50
CA PHE A 70 1.96 -6.07 -2.84
C PHE A 70 2.17 -6.81 -4.16
N LEU A 71 1.92 -8.12 -4.17
CA LEU A 71 2.00 -8.93 -5.38
C LEU A 71 0.62 -9.08 -6.03
N GLN A 72 -0.31 -9.71 -5.32
CA GLN A 72 -1.68 -9.99 -5.75
C GLN A 72 -2.50 -10.58 -4.61
N ALA A 73 -3.83 -10.54 -4.74
CA ALA A 73 -4.73 -11.36 -3.94
C ALA A 73 -4.81 -12.76 -4.54
N ASN A 74 -4.78 -13.80 -3.72
CA ASN A 74 -4.94 -15.18 -4.18
C ASN A 74 -5.80 -16.00 -3.21
N LEU A 75 -6.46 -17.02 -3.73
CA LEU A 75 -7.29 -17.90 -2.92
C LEU A 75 -6.39 -18.82 -2.07
N ILE A 76 -6.76 -19.01 -0.81
CA ILE A 76 -6.08 -19.89 0.14
C ILE A 76 -7.08 -20.75 0.88
N THR A 77 -6.63 -21.89 1.36
CA THR A 77 -7.35 -22.70 2.34
C THR A 77 -6.68 -22.56 3.70
N ILE A 78 -7.41 -22.06 4.71
CA ILE A 78 -6.99 -22.02 6.10
C ILE A 78 -7.36 -23.36 6.74
N ASN A 79 -6.36 -24.07 7.26
CA ASN A 79 -6.55 -25.35 7.92
C ASN A 79 -6.55 -25.20 9.44
N PRO A 80 -7.25 -26.08 10.18
CA PRO A 80 -7.39 -26.00 11.64
C PRO A 80 -6.08 -26.20 12.43
N ASN A 81 -5.00 -26.65 11.78
CA ASN A 81 -3.68 -26.88 12.38
C ASN A 81 -2.72 -25.67 12.26
N ASN A 82 -3.25 -24.45 12.10
CA ASN A 82 -2.45 -23.25 11.87
C ASN A 82 -1.52 -23.42 10.65
N THR A 83 -2.08 -23.94 9.56
CA THR A 83 -1.43 -24.00 8.26
C THR A 83 -2.33 -23.44 7.19
N ILE A 84 -1.73 -22.91 6.12
CA ILE A 84 -2.45 -22.49 4.93
C ILE A 84 -2.00 -23.31 3.74
N SER A 85 -2.89 -23.47 2.76
CA SER A 85 -2.56 -24.01 1.45
C SER A 85 -2.87 -22.94 0.40
N ILE A 86 -1.87 -22.58 -0.39
CA ILE A 86 -2.02 -21.58 -1.45
C ILE A 86 -2.61 -22.27 -2.66
N ILE A 87 -3.73 -21.76 -3.17
CA ILE A 87 -4.33 -22.27 -4.39
C ILE A 87 -3.58 -21.64 -5.57
N ASN A 88 -3.05 -22.48 -6.47
CA ASN A 88 -2.23 -22.06 -7.62
C ASN A 88 -0.98 -21.23 -7.27
N PRO A 89 0.00 -21.79 -6.52
CA PRO A 89 1.23 -21.08 -6.15
C PRO A 89 2.08 -20.63 -7.36
N GLN A 90 1.87 -21.22 -8.54
CA GLN A 90 2.55 -20.86 -9.78
C GLN A 90 2.27 -19.41 -10.19
N LYS A 91 1.01 -18.96 -10.06
CA LYS A 91 0.61 -17.58 -10.39
C LYS A 91 1.28 -16.58 -9.47
N LEU A 92 1.41 -16.94 -8.20
CA LEU A 92 2.07 -16.15 -7.18
C LEU A 92 3.56 -15.97 -7.49
N VAL A 93 4.24 -17.09 -7.76
CA VAL A 93 5.68 -17.09 -8.09
C VAL A 93 5.96 -16.43 -9.43
N ALA A 94 5.02 -16.45 -10.39
CA ALA A 94 5.15 -15.73 -11.65
C ALA A 94 5.25 -14.21 -11.45
N SER A 95 4.50 -13.65 -10.51
CA SER A 95 4.50 -12.20 -10.22
C SER A 95 5.71 -11.72 -9.42
N MET A 96 6.45 -12.64 -8.79
CA MET A 96 7.66 -12.28 -8.04
C MET A 96 8.81 -11.85 -8.96
N ARG A 97 9.55 -10.82 -8.52
CA ARG A 97 10.75 -10.31 -9.19
C ARG A 97 12.02 -10.72 -8.44
N GLY A 98 13.15 -10.78 -9.13
CA GLY A 98 14.45 -11.06 -8.50
C GLY A 98 14.57 -12.49 -7.95
N ILE A 99 14.03 -13.48 -8.65
CA ILE A 99 14.09 -14.90 -8.27
C ILE A 99 14.94 -15.67 -9.27
N VAL A 100 15.93 -16.41 -8.77
CA VAL A 100 16.81 -17.27 -9.57
C VAL A 100 16.10 -18.58 -9.95
N ASN A 101 15.44 -19.24 -9.01
CA ASN A 101 14.84 -20.56 -9.21
C ASN A 101 13.36 -20.59 -8.81
N ARG A 102 12.51 -20.23 -9.77
CA ARG A 102 11.05 -20.20 -9.61
C ARG A 102 10.45 -21.58 -9.34
N THR A 103 11.01 -22.64 -9.92
CA THR A 103 10.52 -24.01 -9.74
C THR A 103 10.69 -24.48 -8.30
N ALA A 104 11.86 -24.22 -7.70
CA ALA A 104 12.12 -24.59 -6.31
C ALA A 104 11.19 -23.86 -5.34
N ILE A 105 10.96 -22.57 -5.55
CA ILE A 105 10.06 -21.77 -4.71
C ILE A 105 8.61 -22.21 -4.89
N THR A 106 8.16 -22.46 -6.12
CA THR A 106 6.82 -22.99 -6.38
C THR A 106 6.60 -24.29 -5.64
N LYS A 107 7.56 -25.21 -5.69
CA LYS A 107 7.51 -26.48 -4.96
C LYS A 107 7.46 -26.26 -3.45
N ALA A 108 8.22 -25.30 -2.93
CA ALA A 108 8.23 -24.96 -1.50
C ALA A 108 6.92 -24.31 -1.02
N LEU A 109 6.21 -23.60 -1.89
CA LEU A 109 4.92 -22.97 -1.62
C LEU A 109 3.71 -23.89 -1.94
N THR A 110 3.97 -25.11 -2.41
CA THR A 110 2.92 -26.10 -2.69
C THR A 110 2.68 -26.97 -1.46
N GLY A 111 1.41 -27.22 -1.14
CA GLY A 111 1.01 -28.03 0.01
C GLY A 111 0.67 -27.18 1.24
N GLN A 112 0.74 -27.79 2.42
CA GLN A 112 0.47 -27.12 3.69
C GLN A 112 1.70 -26.34 4.17
N LEU A 113 1.50 -25.05 4.45
CA LEU A 113 2.51 -24.11 4.91
C LEU A 113 2.17 -23.70 6.33
N ALA A 114 3.11 -23.87 7.26
CA ALA A 114 2.94 -23.39 8.62
C ALA A 114 2.74 -21.86 8.62
N THR A 115 1.64 -21.39 9.22
CA THR A 115 1.39 -19.97 9.40
C THR A 115 2.08 -19.52 10.67
N HIS A 116 3.23 -18.87 10.52
CA HIS A 116 3.86 -18.19 11.63
C HIS A 116 3.02 -16.95 11.89
N SER A 117 2.36 -16.85 13.05
CA SER A 117 1.53 -15.68 13.35
C SER A 117 2.45 -14.52 13.73
N PRO A 118 2.21 -13.29 13.24
CA PRO A 118 2.97 -12.13 13.71
C PRO A 118 2.79 -11.88 15.21
N ASP A 119 1.70 -12.37 15.81
CA ASP A 119 1.42 -12.26 17.25
C ASP A 119 2.27 -13.22 18.11
N ASP A 120 2.88 -14.27 17.52
CA ASP A 120 3.78 -15.20 18.22
C ASP A 120 5.11 -14.51 18.64
N CYS A 121 5.37 -13.33 18.09
CA CYS A 121 6.50 -12.48 18.43
C CYS A 121 6.16 -11.51 19.56
N GLN A 122 5.81 -12.03 20.74
CA GLN A 122 5.63 -11.19 21.93
C GLN A 122 6.94 -10.68 22.52
N ALA A 123 6.84 -9.54 23.21
CA ALA A 123 7.92 -8.77 23.81
C ALA A 123 8.87 -9.62 24.68
N GLY A 124 10.04 -9.96 24.13
CA GLY A 124 11.03 -10.83 24.77
C GLY A 124 11.71 -11.76 23.77
N ALA A 125 11.05 -12.08 22.65
CA ALA A 125 11.72 -12.67 21.51
C ALA A 125 12.68 -11.62 20.91
N GLY A 126 13.98 -11.86 20.99
CA GLY A 126 15.02 -10.97 20.47
C GLY A 126 14.80 -10.61 18.99
N LYS A 127 15.68 -9.75 18.46
CA LYS A 127 15.67 -9.21 17.07
C LYS A 127 15.40 -10.23 15.94
N SER A 128 15.44 -11.52 16.23
CA SER A 128 15.24 -12.68 15.37
C SER A 128 13.78 -12.98 14.99
N CYS A 129 12.80 -12.41 15.68
CA CYS A 129 11.38 -12.78 15.45
C CYS A 129 10.81 -12.22 14.13
N GLN A 130 11.44 -11.18 13.56
CA GLN A 130 11.03 -10.58 12.29
C GLN A 130 11.61 -11.27 11.04
N VAL A 131 12.54 -12.21 11.19
CA VAL A 131 13.24 -12.80 10.05
C VAL A 131 12.96 -14.30 10.01
N LEU A 132 11.90 -14.67 9.30
CA LEU A 132 11.71 -16.05 8.89
C LEU A 132 12.90 -16.44 8.01
N ASN A 133 13.68 -17.45 8.42
CA ASN A 133 14.78 -18.01 7.62
C ASN A 133 14.38 -19.38 7.05
N PRO A 134 13.46 -19.44 6.07
CA PRO A 134 13.04 -20.70 5.50
C PRO A 134 14.20 -21.35 4.74
N LYS A 135 14.17 -22.68 4.64
CA LYS A 135 15.13 -23.43 3.82
C LYS A 135 15.05 -23.05 2.33
N ILE A 136 13.84 -22.71 1.84
CA ILE A 136 13.59 -22.27 0.46
C ILE A 136 12.64 -21.07 0.46
N ALA A 137 11.39 -21.28 0.89
CA ALA A 137 10.39 -20.24 1.02
C ALA A 137 9.45 -20.55 2.20
N GLY A 138 8.83 -19.53 2.76
CA GLY A 138 7.90 -19.63 3.88
C GLY A 138 6.93 -18.45 3.90
N VAL A 139 5.88 -18.57 4.72
CA VAL A 139 4.79 -17.58 4.79
C VAL A 139 4.50 -17.22 6.24
N VAL A 140 4.33 -15.93 6.47
CA VAL A 140 3.74 -15.38 7.69
C VAL A 140 2.34 -14.92 7.30
N PHE A 141 1.31 -15.44 7.95
CA PHE A 141 -0.07 -15.12 7.62
C PHE A 141 -0.76 -14.54 8.84
N ASP A 142 -1.38 -13.38 8.65
CA ASP A 142 -2.22 -12.74 9.64
C ASP A 142 -3.69 -12.96 9.26
N GLN A 143 -4.38 -13.78 10.05
CA GLN A 143 -5.80 -14.09 9.82
C GLN A 143 -6.72 -12.88 10.06
N LYS A 144 -6.31 -11.91 10.90
CA LYS A 144 -7.13 -10.72 11.18
C LYS A 144 -7.15 -9.76 10.01
N THR A 145 -6.01 -9.61 9.33
CA THR A 145 -5.88 -8.70 8.18
C THR A 145 -5.94 -9.43 6.83
N LEU A 146 -5.98 -10.76 6.83
CA LEU A 146 -5.90 -11.62 5.65
C LEU A 146 -4.67 -11.31 4.78
N LYS A 147 -3.56 -10.95 5.43
CA LYS A 147 -2.29 -10.62 4.76
C LYS A 147 -1.30 -11.75 4.90
N ALA A 148 -0.69 -12.15 3.79
CA ALA A 148 0.35 -13.15 3.72
C ALA A 148 1.67 -12.52 3.27
N MET A 149 2.67 -12.52 4.15
CA MET A 149 4.03 -12.08 3.83
C MET A 149 4.90 -13.28 3.44
N LEU A 150 5.49 -13.19 2.26
CA LEU A 150 6.30 -14.24 1.65
C LEU A 150 7.77 -13.99 1.95
N PHE A 151 8.42 -15.01 2.50
CA PHE A 151 9.84 -15.01 2.78
C PHE A 151 10.51 -16.04 1.89
N VAL A 152 11.57 -15.64 1.19
CA VAL A 152 12.35 -16.51 0.31
C VAL A 152 13.80 -16.45 0.78
N ASN A 153 14.45 -17.60 0.80
CA ASN A 153 15.85 -17.70 1.16
C ASN A 153 16.72 -16.93 0.16
N ALA A 154 17.69 -16.17 0.67
CA ALA A 154 18.54 -15.29 -0.13
C ALA A 154 19.32 -16.01 -1.25
N GLU A 155 19.61 -17.31 -1.10
CA GLU A 155 20.27 -18.12 -2.14
C GLU A 155 19.41 -18.30 -3.40
N TYR A 156 18.09 -18.16 -3.26
CA TYR A 156 17.11 -18.28 -4.35
C TYR A 156 16.73 -16.91 -4.93
N LEU A 157 17.27 -15.83 -4.37
CA LEU A 157 17.08 -14.46 -4.86
C LEU A 157 18.23 -14.07 -5.79
N GLU A 158 17.88 -13.33 -6.84
CA GLU A 158 18.89 -12.72 -7.69
C GLU A 158 19.68 -11.75 -6.83
N ARG A 159 21.00 -11.99 -6.73
CA ARG A 159 21.88 -10.99 -6.13
C ARG A 159 21.72 -9.72 -6.94
N ALA A 160 21.08 -8.71 -6.36
CA ALA A 160 21.05 -7.39 -6.94
C ALA A 160 22.50 -6.98 -7.18
N LYS A 161 22.93 -7.00 -8.44
CA LYS A 161 24.13 -6.29 -8.84
C LYS A 161 23.83 -4.86 -8.39
N ARG A 162 24.52 -4.40 -7.34
CA ARG A 162 24.43 -3.00 -6.90
C ARG A 162 24.82 -2.17 -8.11
N LYS A 163 23.83 -1.75 -8.90
CA LYS A 163 24.03 -0.66 -9.83
C LYS A 163 24.39 0.50 -8.91
N PRO A 164 25.58 1.10 -9.02
CA PRO A 164 25.84 2.32 -8.29
C PRO A 164 24.69 3.24 -8.63
N VAL A 165 23.91 3.61 -7.62
CA VAL A 165 22.83 4.57 -7.78
C VAL A 165 23.54 5.87 -8.06
N SER A 166 23.74 6.16 -9.34
CA SER A 166 24.27 7.43 -9.78
C SER A 166 23.14 8.42 -9.57
N LEU A 167 23.22 9.15 -8.45
CA LEU A 167 22.25 10.18 -8.08
C LEU A 167 22.25 11.36 -9.08
N LEU A 168 23.26 11.39 -9.94
CA LEU A 168 23.42 12.37 -11.01
C LEU A 168 23.37 11.64 -12.34
N GLU A 169 22.71 12.25 -13.32
CA GLU A 169 22.87 11.83 -14.71
C GLU A 169 24.36 11.92 -15.07
N LYS A 170 24.85 10.94 -15.84
CA LYS A 170 26.21 11.03 -16.37
C LYS A 170 26.31 12.32 -17.20
N PRO A 171 27.27 13.22 -16.93
CA PRO A 171 27.42 14.43 -17.71
C PRO A 171 27.61 14.07 -19.19
N ASN A 172 26.70 14.48 -20.05
CA ASN A 172 26.77 14.26 -21.51
C ASN A 172 27.08 15.57 -22.23
N ASN A 173 28.11 16.26 -21.77
CA ASN A 173 28.45 17.59 -22.25
C ASN A 173 29.59 17.48 -23.27
N ALA A 174 29.46 18.21 -24.39
CA ALA A 174 30.55 18.41 -25.34
C ALA A 174 31.72 19.19 -24.69
N LEU A 175 32.84 19.31 -25.42
CA LEU A 175 33.98 20.14 -24.99
C LEU A 175 33.50 21.55 -24.63
N SER A 176 33.84 22.01 -23.44
CA SER A 176 33.43 23.32 -22.92
C SER A 176 34.65 24.11 -22.47
N PHE A 177 34.62 25.42 -22.72
CA PHE A 177 35.68 26.35 -22.34
C PHE A 177 35.03 27.53 -21.60
N VAL A 178 35.51 27.79 -20.39
CA VAL A 178 35.07 28.93 -19.57
C VAL A 178 36.29 29.75 -19.19
N SER A 179 36.28 31.03 -19.57
CA SER A 179 37.32 31.98 -19.18
C SER A 179 36.74 33.08 -18.31
N LYS A 180 37.36 33.31 -17.15
CA LYS A 180 36.98 34.35 -16.21
C LYS A 180 38.13 35.32 -16.03
N PHE A 181 37.94 36.52 -16.53
CA PHE A 181 38.83 37.65 -16.32
C PHE A 181 38.31 38.49 -15.15
N LYS A 182 39.21 38.90 -14.26
CA LYS A 182 38.92 39.78 -13.12
C LYS A 182 39.96 40.88 -13.07
N THR A 183 39.51 42.10 -12.84
CA THR A 183 40.36 43.26 -12.57
C THR A 183 39.89 43.93 -11.29
N ALA A 184 40.83 44.30 -10.45
CA ALA A 184 40.59 45.10 -9.27
C ALA A 184 41.57 46.28 -9.26
N VAL A 185 41.06 47.44 -8.88
CA VAL A 185 41.85 48.65 -8.66
C VAL A 185 41.53 49.16 -7.27
N SER A 186 42.56 49.51 -6.51
CA SER A 186 42.41 50.04 -5.16
C SER A 186 43.59 50.92 -4.81
N GLY A 187 43.34 52.09 -4.24
CA GLY A 187 44.39 52.96 -3.75
C GLY A 187 43.99 54.43 -3.70
N PRO A 188 44.67 55.25 -2.90
CA PRO A 188 44.52 56.71 -2.92
C PRO A 188 45.07 57.32 -4.23
N ASP A 189 44.77 58.60 -4.45
CA ASP A 189 45.06 59.34 -5.69
C ASP A 189 46.52 59.24 -6.18
N ASP A 190 47.48 58.99 -5.28
CA ASP A 190 48.92 58.90 -5.58
C ASP A 190 49.53 57.49 -5.46
N ASP A 191 48.79 56.48 -4.99
CA ASP A 191 49.30 55.11 -4.83
C ASP A 191 48.21 54.10 -5.18
N THR A 192 48.15 53.71 -6.45
CA THR A 192 47.09 52.83 -6.97
C THR A 192 47.61 51.43 -7.25
N ASP A 193 47.07 50.45 -6.53
CA ASP A 193 47.29 49.04 -6.80
C ASP A 193 46.34 48.55 -7.91
N PHE A 194 46.91 47.79 -8.84
CA PHE A 194 46.16 47.12 -9.89
C PHE A 194 46.41 45.61 -9.83
N ASN A 195 45.33 44.84 -9.80
CA ASN A 195 45.38 43.39 -9.93
C ASN A 195 44.53 42.93 -11.10
N ALA A 196 45.13 42.15 -12.00
CA ALA A 196 44.42 41.44 -13.05
C ALA A 196 44.69 39.94 -12.94
N ALA A 197 43.64 39.14 -13.01
CA ALA A 197 43.72 37.70 -13.01
C ALA A 197 42.82 37.12 -14.11
N ASN A 198 43.35 36.18 -14.89
CA ASN A 198 42.60 35.37 -15.83
C ASN A 198 42.63 33.91 -15.38
N ARG A 199 41.46 33.27 -15.34
CA ARG A 199 41.35 31.82 -15.13
C ARG A 199 40.56 31.21 -16.26
N SER A 200 41.18 30.30 -16.99
CA SER A 200 40.54 29.52 -18.04
C SER A 200 40.42 28.06 -17.61
N ILE A 201 39.25 27.47 -17.86
CA ILE A 201 38.95 26.07 -17.58
C ILE A 201 38.47 25.44 -18.89
N LEU A 202 39.10 24.34 -19.27
CA LEU A 202 38.64 23.47 -20.34
C LEU A 202 38.09 22.19 -19.69
N ALA A 203 36.87 21.80 -20.04
CA ALA A 203 36.24 20.60 -19.52
C ALA A 203 35.69 19.74 -20.66
N TYR A 204 35.90 18.43 -20.56
CA TYR A 204 35.40 17.43 -21.51
C TYR A 204 34.84 16.26 -20.74
N GLN A 205 33.56 15.94 -20.97
CA GLN A 205 32.79 14.92 -20.25
C GLN A 205 32.79 15.12 -18.73
N ASP A 206 33.83 14.65 -18.05
CA ASP A 206 33.97 14.64 -16.61
C ASP A 206 35.27 15.37 -16.23
N ALA A 207 35.14 16.57 -15.68
CA ALA A 207 36.24 17.28 -15.04
C ALA A 207 36.02 17.24 -13.52
N SER A 208 35.96 16.02 -12.96
CA SER A 208 36.14 15.81 -11.53
C SER A 208 37.63 15.94 -11.20
N LEU A 209 38.04 17.06 -10.60
CA LEU A 209 39.32 17.20 -9.90
C LEU A 209 39.16 16.69 -8.46
#